data_AF-A0A831PF84-F1
#
_entry.id   AF-A0A831PF84-F1
#
_cell.length_a   1.000
_cell.length_b   1.000
_cell.length_c   1.000
_cell.angle_alpha   90.00
_cell.angle_beta   90.00
_cell.angle_gamma   90.00
#
_symmetry.space_group_name_H-M   'P 1'
#
loop_
_entity.id
_entity.type
_entity.pdbx_description
1 polymer ?
#
loop_
_entity_poly.entity_id
_entity_poly.type
_entity_poly.pdbx_seq_one_letter_code
_entity_poly.pdbx_strand_id
1 'polypeptide(L)'
;MSHKTPTSEAVLEYLESMIERLEQWVKEQERQIRELESHGDAMKVADRLELLYSAQAMLGYIARVLKDFESWLSNPVVTSVMPEDMLRRLEAMLREVAIKFIQVDIAHTSEYKDLLTKFAKEGKVPSVLMLYIQQKPQMPPRRRGEEGETPRFF
;
A
#
# COMPACT_ATOMS: atom_id res chain seq x y z
N MET A 1 -25.73 -12.30 -26.35
CA MET A 1 -26.21 -13.66 -26.00
C MET A 1 -24.97 -14.52 -25.76
N SER A 2 -24.76 -14.99 -24.53
CA SER A 2 -23.62 -15.85 -24.20
C SER A 2 -23.90 -17.26 -24.75
N HIS A 3 -23.19 -17.66 -25.80
CA HIS A 3 -23.19 -19.05 -26.27
C HIS A 3 -22.43 -19.89 -25.25
N LYS A 4 -23.15 -20.64 -24.41
CA LYS A 4 -22.55 -21.60 -23.49
C LYS A 4 -22.23 -22.88 -24.28
N THR A 5 -20.95 -23.14 -24.49
CA THR A 5 -20.47 -24.41 -25.05
C THR A 5 -20.58 -25.51 -23.99
N PRO A 6 -20.96 -26.75 -24.35
CA PRO A 6 -20.90 -27.88 -23.41
C PRO A 6 -19.52 -28.02 -22.79
N THR A 7 -19.46 -28.13 -21.46
CA THR A 7 -18.20 -28.23 -20.69
C THR A 7 -17.63 -29.65 -20.78
N SER A 8 -16.34 -29.80 -21.07
CA SER A 8 -15.67 -31.09 -21.01
C SER A 8 -15.24 -31.44 -19.59
N GLU A 9 -15.07 -32.73 -19.30
CA GLU A 9 -14.55 -33.24 -18.03
C GLU A 9 -13.22 -32.56 -17.64
N ALA A 10 -12.30 -32.41 -18.59
CA ALA A 10 -11.04 -31.69 -18.38
C ALA A 10 -11.20 -30.22 -17.95
N VAL A 11 -12.26 -29.53 -18.40
CA VAL A 11 -12.54 -28.16 -17.95
C VAL A 11 -13.11 -28.17 -16.54
N LEU A 12 -13.94 -29.16 -16.18
CA LEU A 12 -14.45 -29.29 -14.81
C LEU A 12 -13.31 -29.56 -13.81
N GLU A 13 -12.41 -30.50 -14.12
CA GLU A 13 -11.22 -30.79 -13.30
C GLU A 13 -10.33 -29.54 -13.13
N TYR A 14 -10.13 -28.76 -14.19
CA TYR A 14 -9.39 -27.50 -14.11
C TYR A 14 -10.06 -26.49 -13.17
N LEU A 15 -11.39 -26.34 -13.26
CA LEU A 15 -12.16 -25.44 -12.39
C LEU A 15 -12.09 -25.88 -10.93
N GLU A 16 -12.25 -27.17 -10.64
CA GLU A 16 -12.13 -27.71 -9.28
C GLU A 16 -10.74 -27.42 -8.69
N SER A 17 -9.69 -27.71 -9.45
CA SER A 17 -8.31 -27.40 -9.06
C SER A 17 -8.08 -25.90 -8.83
N MET A 18 -8.72 -25.03 -9.63
CA MET A 18 -8.64 -23.58 -9.46
C MET A 18 -9.38 -23.11 -8.19
N ILE A 19 -10.56 -23.68 -7.92
CA ILE A 19 -11.35 -23.40 -6.71
C ILE A 19 -10.54 -23.77 -5.47
N GLU A 20 -9.93 -24.95 -5.43
CA GLU A 20 -9.10 -25.35 -4.29
C GLU A 20 -7.94 -24.38 -4.05
N ARG A 21 -7.23 -23.96 -5.11
CA ARG A 21 -6.15 -22.96 -5.00
C ARG A 21 -6.67 -21.62 -4.45
N LEU A 22 -7.84 -21.18 -4.92
CA LEU A 22 -8.49 -19.96 -4.46
C LEU A 22 -8.88 -20.04 -2.97
N GLU A 23 -9.42 -21.17 -2.52
CA GLU A 23 -9.76 -21.38 -1.11
C GLU A 23 -8.52 -21.35 -0.21
N GLN A 24 -7.43 -21.99 -0.63
CA GLN A 24 -6.17 -21.92 0.12
C GLN A 24 -5.60 -20.51 0.15
N TRP A 25 -5.70 -19.78 -0.96
CA TRP A 25 -5.30 -18.38 -1.02
C TRP A 25 -6.08 -17.53 -0.02
N VAL A 26 -7.41 -17.67 0.02
CA VAL A 26 -8.26 -16.94 0.98
C VAL A 26 -7.87 -17.26 2.42
N LYS A 27 -7.68 -18.55 2.76
CA LYS A 27 -7.25 -18.96 4.12
C LYS A 27 -5.91 -18.33 4.52
N GLU A 28 -5.00 -18.21 3.57
CA GLU A 28 -3.70 -17.57 3.80
C GLU A 28 -3.85 -16.06 4.05
N GLN A 29 -4.71 -15.35 3.30
CA GLN A 29 -4.98 -13.94 3.55
C GLN A 29 -5.64 -13.72 4.93
N GLU A 30 -6.59 -14.57 5.30
CA GLU A 30 -7.21 -14.53 6.64
C GLU A 30 -6.21 -14.79 7.77
N ARG A 31 -5.24 -15.69 7.54
CA ARG A 31 -4.14 -15.92 8.49
C ARG A 31 -3.27 -14.67 8.63
N GLN A 32 -2.91 -14.04 7.53
CA GLN A 32 -2.13 -12.80 7.54
C GLN A 32 -2.88 -11.67 8.28
N ILE A 33 -4.20 -11.54 8.11
CA ILE A 33 -5.00 -10.58 8.88
C ILE A 33 -4.84 -10.81 10.40
N ARG A 34 -5.01 -12.05 10.87
CA ARG A 34 -4.87 -12.38 12.30
C ARG A 34 -3.47 -12.09 12.84
N GLU A 35 -2.44 -12.37 12.04
CA GLU A 35 -1.06 -12.06 12.39
C GLU A 35 -0.84 -10.53 12.53
N LEU A 36 -1.39 -9.74 11.61
CA LEU A 36 -1.32 -8.27 11.65
C LEU A 36 -2.10 -7.68 12.84
N GLU A 37 -3.26 -8.24 13.18
CA GLU A 37 -4.03 -7.83 14.36
C GLU A 37 -3.26 -8.09 15.66
N SER A 38 -2.70 -9.30 15.82
CA SER A 38 -1.86 -9.64 16.97
C SER A 38 -0.59 -8.78 17.04
N HIS A 39 0.00 -8.44 15.89
CA HIS A 39 1.14 -7.53 15.83
C HIS A 39 0.75 -6.12 16.31
N GLY A 40 -0.44 -5.64 15.94
CA GLY A 40 -0.98 -4.36 16.41
C GLY A 40 -1.07 -4.27 17.94
N ASP A 41 -1.41 -5.36 18.62
CA ASP A 41 -1.42 -5.41 20.08
C ASP A 41 -0.02 -5.28 20.69
N ALA A 42 0.99 -5.91 20.08
CA ALA A 42 2.38 -5.79 20.52
C ALA A 42 2.91 -4.35 20.37
N MET A 43 2.47 -3.63 19.33
CA MET A 43 2.92 -2.26 19.06
C MET A 43 2.41 -1.22 20.07
N LYS A 44 1.47 -1.58 20.95
CA LYS A 44 0.97 -0.67 22.02
C LYS A 44 2.02 -0.32 23.06
N VAL A 45 3.05 -1.15 23.23
CA VAL A 45 4.15 -0.96 24.19
C VAL A 45 5.52 -0.85 23.51
N ALA A 46 5.54 -0.76 22.18
CA ALA A 46 6.76 -0.73 21.38
C ALA A 46 7.53 0.59 21.53
N ASP A 47 8.86 0.50 21.42
CA ASP A 47 9.72 1.66 21.39
C ASP A 47 9.68 2.38 20.02
N ARG A 48 10.35 3.54 19.93
CA ARG A 48 10.37 4.35 18.72
C ARG A 48 10.94 3.60 17.50
N LEU A 49 11.98 2.79 17.69
CA LEU A 49 12.62 2.06 16.59
C LEU A 49 11.73 0.92 16.11
N GLU A 50 11.10 0.20 17.03
CA GLU A 50 10.13 -0.85 16.73
C GLU A 50 8.94 -0.30 15.95
N LEU A 51 8.38 0.85 16.36
CA LEU A 51 7.30 1.52 15.64
C LEU A 51 7.70 1.91 14.21
N LEU A 52 8.93 2.40 14.02
CA LEU A 52 9.45 2.76 12.70
C LEU A 52 9.54 1.53 11.78
N TYR A 53 10.12 0.44 12.27
CA TYR A 53 10.24 -0.80 11.49
C TYR A 53 8.87 -1.44 11.23
N SER A 54 7.96 -1.38 12.20
CA SER A 54 6.58 -1.83 12.03
C SER A 54 5.88 -1.07 10.89
N ALA A 55 5.96 0.26 10.87
CA ALA A 55 5.38 1.08 9.79
C ALA A 55 5.96 0.71 8.42
N GLN A 56 7.28 0.48 8.32
CA GLN A 56 7.93 0.03 7.09
C GLN A 56 7.45 -1.37 6.66
N ALA A 57 7.28 -2.29 7.61
CA ALA A 57 6.76 -3.62 7.33
C ALA A 57 5.33 -3.57 6.80
N MET A 58 4.45 -2.71 7.35
CA MET A 58 3.08 -2.53 6.87
C MET A 58 3.03 -2.09 5.39
N LEU A 59 3.92 -1.20 4.97
CA LEU A 59 4.05 -0.83 3.55
C LEU A 59 4.43 -2.03 2.69
N GLY A 60 5.28 -2.93 3.20
CA GLY A 60 5.64 -4.18 2.53
C GLY A 60 4.45 -5.14 2.35
N TYR A 61 3.61 -5.29 3.36
CA TYR A 61 2.37 -6.08 3.26
C TYR A 61 1.40 -5.48 2.24
N ILE A 62 1.18 -4.16 2.29
CA ILE A 62 0.32 -3.46 1.32
C ILE A 62 0.84 -3.64 -0.10
N ALA A 63 2.15 -3.43 -0.32
CA ALA A 63 2.77 -3.57 -1.64
C ALA A 63 2.63 -4.99 -2.21
N ARG A 64 2.73 -6.01 -1.36
CA ARG A 64 2.52 -7.41 -1.78
C ARG A 64 1.08 -7.63 -2.26
N VAL A 65 0.09 -7.21 -1.47
CA VAL A 65 -1.33 -7.34 -1.83
C VAL A 65 -1.67 -6.59 -3.12
N LEU A 66 -1.12 -5.38 -3.30
CA LEU A 66 -1.30 -4.61 -4.54
C LEU A 66 -0.77 -5.37 -5.76
N LYS A 67 0.44 -5.93 -5.66
CA LYS A 67 1.04 -6.72 -6.74
C LYS A 67 0.21 -7.95 -7.09
N ASP A 68 -0.35 -8.61 -6.08
CA ASP A 68 -1.23 -9.76 -6.31
C ASP A 68 -2.50 -9.31 -7.04
N PHE A 69 -3.16 -8.23 -6.63
CA PHE A 69 -4.31 -7.67 -7.34
C PHE A 69 -3.99 -7.28 -8.80
N GLU A 70 -2.84 -6.67 -9.06
CA GLU A 70 -2.39 -6.37 -10.43
C GLU A 70 -2.24 -7.64 -11.27
N SER A 71 -1.70 -8.72 -10.68
CA SER A 71 -1.60 -10.03 -11.33
C SER A 71 -2.97 -10.61 -11.68
N TRP A 72 -3.94 -10.53 -10.77
CA TRP A 72 -5.33 -10.95 -11.03
C TRP A 72 -5.95 -10.16 -12.19
N LEU A 73 -5.81 -8.84 -12.18
CA LEU A 73 -6.42 -7.94 -13.16
C LEU A 73 -5.73 -7.96 -14.53
N SER A 74 -4.48 -8.41 -14.60
CA SER A 74 -3.76 -8.60 -15.87
C SER A 74 -4.01 -9.99 -16.49
N ASN A 75 -4.62 -10.93 -15.77
CA ASN A 75 -4.88 -12.27 -16.27
C ASN A 75 -6.20 -12.32 -17.11
N PRO A 76 -6.14 -12.57 -18.43
CA PRO A 76 -7.34 -12.60 -19.28
C PRO A 76 -8.30 -13.75 -18.96
N VAL A 77 -7.82 -14.85 -18.38
CA VAL A 77 -8.68 -15.97 -17.95
C VAL A 77 -9.57 -15.53 -16.80
N VAL A 78 -9.02 -14.72 -15.89
CA VAL A 78 -9.77 -14.15 -14.76
C VAL A 78 -10.73 -13.07 -15.26
N THR A 79 -10.23 -12.09 -16.00
CA THR A 79 -11.02 -10.91 -16.36
C THR A 79 -12.12 -11.20 -17.39
N SER A 80 -11.95 -12.22 -18.24
CA SER A 80 -12.98 -12.60 -19.22
C SER A 80 -14.25 -13.20 -18.60
N VAL A 81 -14.17 -13.73 -17.37
CA VAL A 81 -15.32 -14.33 -16.66
C VAL A 81 -15.89 -13.41 -15.58
N MET A 82 -15.20 -12.32 -15.23
CA MET A 82 -15.70 -11.33 -14.26
C MET A 82 -16.87 -10.54 -14.86
N PRO A 83 -18.07 -10.59 -14.25
CA PRO A 83 -19.18 -9.77 -14.71
C PRO A 83 -19.01 -8.30 -14.32
N GLU A 84 -19.70 -7.41 -15.02
CA GLU A 84 -19.57 -5.95 -14.83
C GLU A 84 -19.89 -5.51 -13.39
N ASP A 85 -20.90 -6.11 -12.75
CA ASP A 85 -21.28 -5.80 -11.38
C ASP A 85 -20.16 -6.15 -10.38
N MET A 86 -19.42 -7.23 -10.64
CA MET A 86 -18.23 -7.60 -9.86
C MET A 86 -17.12 -6.57 -10.01
N LEU A 87 -16.85 -6.11 -11.24
CA LEU A 87 -15.85 -5.08 -11.50
C LEU A 87 -16.22 -3.74 -10.86
N ARG A 88 -17.51 -3.35 -10.90
CA ARG A 88 -18.01 -2.13 -10.23
C ARG A 88 -17.81 -2.20 -8.72
N ARG A 89 -18.10 -3.35 -8.09
CA ARG A 89 -17.82 -3.53 -6.66
C ARG A 89 -16.33 -3.47 -6.35
N LEU A 90 -15.50 -4.14 -7.16
CA LEU A 90 -14.04 -4.14 -6.97
C LEU A 90 -13.45 -2.74 -7.09
N GLU A 91 -13.83 -1.98 -8.12
CA GLU A 91 -13.39 -0.60 -8.31
C GLU A 91 -13.78 0.28 -7.12
N ALA A 92 -15.03 0.18 -6.63
CA ALA A 92 -15.49 0.96 -5.50
C ALA A 92 -14.68 0.66 -4.22
N MET A 93 -14.43 -0.63 -3.94
CA MET A 93 -13.60 -1.04 -2.79
C MET A 93 -12.16 -0.54 -2.91
N LEU A 94 -11.53 -0.69 -4.09
CA LEU A 94 -10.16 -0.21 -4.31
C LEU A 94 -10.05 1.31 -4.22
N ARG A 95 -11.05 2.05 -4.71
CA ARG A 95 -11.12 3.51 -4.60
C ARG A 95 -11.20 3.95 -3.13
N GLU A 96 -11.98 3.27 -2.30
CA GLU A 96 -12.04 3.57 -0.86
C GLU A 96 -10.70 3.34 -0.17
N VAL A 97 -10.00 2.24 -0.49
CA VAL A 97 -8.66 1.97 0.03
C VAL A 97 -7.66 3.03 -0.42
N ALA A 98 -7.69 3.41 -1.71
CA ALA A 98 -6.81 4.45 -2.26
C ALA A 98 -7.03 5.80 -1.56
N ILE A 99 -8.29 6.22 -1.37
CA ILE A 99 -8.63 7.44 -0.64
C ILE A 99 -8.07 7.38 0.79
N LYS A 100 -8.30 6.28 1.51
CA LYS A 100 -7.78 6.11 2.88
C LYS A 100 -6.26 6.18 2.92
N PHE A 101 -5.58 5.57 1.96
CA PHE A 101 -4.12 5.59 1.91
C PHE A 101 -3.57 6.99 1.65
N ILE A 102 -4.20 7.76 0.75
CA ILE A 102 -3.86 9.18 0.52
C ILE A 102 -4.14 10.02 1.77
N GLN A 103 -5.21 9.75 2.51
CA GLN A 103 -5.50 10.44 3.76
C GLN A 103 -4.42 10.19 4.83
N VAL A 104 -3.89 8.96 4.91
CA VAL A 104 -2.75 8.63 5.78
C VAL A 104 -1.51 9.45 5.41
N ASP A 105 -1.19 9.54 4.12
CA ASP A 105 -0.07 10.34 3.63
C ASP A 105 -0.23 11.83 3.95
N ILE A 106 -1.42 12.40 3.70
CA ILE A 106 -1.73 13.79 4.03
C ILE A 106 -1.58 14.05 5.53
N ALA A 107 -2.11 13.18 6.38
CA ALA A 107 -2.04 13.33 7.83
C ALA A 107 -0.59 13.30 8.31
N HIS A 108 0.17 12.27 7.93
CA HIS A 108 1.57 12.12 8.34
C HIS A 108 2.46 13.27 7.84
N THR A 109 2.30 13.66 6.56
CA THR A 109 3.07 14.75 5.96
C THR A 109 2.75 16.09 6.63
N SER A 110 1.49 16.32 6.99
CA SER A 110 1.07 17.53 7.70
C SER A 110 1.66 17.57 9.10
N GLU A 111 1.59 16.47 9.87
CA GLU A 111 2.22 16.37 11.18
C GLU A 111 3.74 16.61 11.12
N TYR A 112 4.41 16.03 10.13
CA TYR A 112 5.84 16.23 9.92
C TYR A 112 6.18 17.69 9.58
N LYS A 113 5.39 18.33 8.71
CA LYS A 113 5.53 19.76 8.39
C LYS A 113 5.39 20.63 9.64
N ASP A 114 4.42 20.33 10.49
CA ASP A 114 4.17 21.09 11.71
C ASP A 114 5.30 20.90 12.74
N LEU A 115 5.85 19.68 12.84
CA LEU A 115 7.04 19.39 13.65
C LEU A 115 8.25 20.21 13.18
N LEU A 116 8.52 20.25 11.87
CA LEU A 116 9.62 21.05 11.33
C LEU A 116 9.39 22.56 11.53
N THR A 117 8.14 23.02 11.38
CA THR A 117 7.76 24.41 11.63
C THR A 117 8.03 24.79 13.09
N LYS A 118 7.74 23.89 14.04
CA LYS A 118 8.05 24.09 15.46
C LYS A 118 9.55 24.24 15.68
N PHE A 119 10.37 23.34 15.13
CA PHE A 119 11.84 23.45 15.24
C PHE A 119 12.39 24.76 14.68
N ALA A 120 11.88 25.20 13.53
CA ALA A 120 12.28 26.47 12.93
C ALA A 120 11.93 27.68 13.81
N LYS A 121 10.72 27.70 14.40
CA LYS A 121 10.29 28.76 15.32
C LYS A 121 11.09 28.79 16.61
N GLU A 122 11.44 27.63 17.15
CA GLU A 122 12.21 27.49 18.40
C GLU A 122 13.71 27.71 18.20
N GLY A 123 14.20 27.73 16.95
CA GLY A 123 15.62 27.82 16.63
C GLY A 123 16.41 26.60 17.09
N LYS A 124 15.75 25.45 17.30
CA LYS A 124 16.34 24.21 17.84
C LYS A 124 15.90 23.02 17.01
N VAL A 125 16.86 22.23 16.55
CA VAL A 125 16.65 20.98 15.80
C VAL A 125 17.39 19.83 16.48
N PRO A 126 16.99 18.57 16.25
CA PRO A 126 17.77 17.41 16.69
C PRO A 126 19.18 17.41 16.08
N SER A 127 20.20 17.03 16.88
CA SER A 127 21.61 17.05 16.45
C SER A 127 21.86 16.22 15.19
N VAL A 128 21.16 15.10 15.03
CA VAL A 128 21.27 14.25 13.82
C VAL A 128 20.83 15.00 12.56
N LEU A 129 19.74 15.76 12.62
CA LEU A 129 19.26 16.56 11.49
C LEU A 129 20.24 17.68 11.15
N MET A 130 20.80 18.35 12.17
CA MET A 130 21.81 19.38 11.99
C MET A 130 23.05 18.84 11.28
N LEU A 131 23.60 17.72 11.77
CA LEU A 131 24.78 17.09 11.18
C LEU A 131 24.52 16.63 9.74
N TYR A 132 23.34 16.04 9.47
CA TYR A 132 22.95 15.64 8.12
C TYR A 132 22.95 16.82 7.14
N ILE A 133 22.36 17.96 7.52
CA ILE A 133 22.31 19.16 6.68
C ILE A 133 23.71 19.73 6.44
N GLN A 134 24.56 19.78 7.48
CA GLN A 134 25.92 20.30 7.39
C GLN A 134 26.84 19.45 6.50
N GLN A 135 26.62 18.14 6.45
CA GLN A 135 27.40 17.22 5.61
C GLN A 135 26.89 17.15 4.15
N LYS A 136 25.69 17.67 3.87
CA LYS A 136 25.13 17.62 2.52
C LYS A 136 25.87 18.60 1.61
N PRO A 137 26.43 18.17 0.46
CA PRO A 137 27.02 19.11 -0.49
C PRO A 137 25.96 20.14 -0.91
N GLN A 138 26.33 21.43 -0.93
CA GLN A 138 25.40 22.48 -1.35
C GLN A 138 24.94 22.18 -2.79
N MET A 139 23.67 21.79 -2.94
CA MET A 139 23.06 21.73 -4.25
C MET A 139 22.94 23.16 -4.80
N PRO A 140 23.23 23.39 -6.09
CA PRO A 140 23.04 24.70 -6.70
C PRO A 140 21.57 25.14 -6.52
N PRO A 141 21.31 26.44 -6.32
CA PRO A 141 19.97 26.94 -6.07
C PRO A 141 19.04 26.53 -7.23
N ARG A 142 17.96 25.81 -6.88
CA ARG A 142 16.88 25.45 -7.81
C ARG A 142 16.31 26.74 -8.42
N ARG A 143 16.26 26.83 -9.75
CA ARG A 143 15.65 27.99 -10.43
C ARG A 143 14.18 28.04 -10.03
N ARG A 144 13.70 29.25 -9.67
CA ARG A 144 12.37 29.58 -9.14
C ARG A 144 11.18 29.31 -10.10
N GLY A 145 11.31 28.40 -11.07
CA GLY A 145 10.33 28.14 -12.13
C GLY A 145 9.71 26.74 -12.12
N GLU A 146 10.09 25.85 -11.19
CA GLU A 146 9.51 24.51 -11.01
C GLU A 146 8.35 24.54 -9.98
N GLU A 147 7.50 25.57 -10.00
CA GLU A 147 6.43 25.78 -8.98
C GLU A 147 5.24 24.80 -9.10
N GLY A 148 5.27 23.86 -10.04
CA GLY A 148 4.19 22.90 -10.28
C GLY A 148 4.55 21.43 -10.06
N GLU A 149 5.80 21.08 -9.75
CA GLU A 149 6.16 19.69 -9.51
C GLU A 149 5.81 19.28 -8.09
N THR A 150 5.08 18.17 -7.95
CA THR A 150 4.88 17.49 -6.67
C THR A 150 6.26 17.26 -6.03
N PRO A 151 6.50 17.70 -4.79
CA PRO A 151 7.77 17.48 -4.14
C PRO A 151 8.10 15.99 -4.14
N ARG A 152 9.19 15.60 -4.80
CA ARG A 152 9.75 14.27 -4.58
C ARG A 152 10.40 14.31 -3.20
N PHE A 153 9.79 13.60 -2.25
CA PHE A 153 10.46 13.30 -1.01
C PHE A 153 11.58 12.31 -1.36
N PHE A 154 12.81 12.84 -1.34
CA PHE A 154 14.09 12.24 -1.79
C PHE A 154 14.37 12.33 -3.30
#